data_AF-A0A2C9KTB6-F1
#
_entry.id   AF-A0A2C9KTB6-F1
#
_cell.length_a   1.000
_cell.length_b   1.000
_cell.length_c   1.000
_cell.angle_alpha   90.00
_cell.angle_beta   90.00
_cell.angle_gamma   90.00
#
_symmetry.space_group_name_H-M   'P 1'
#
loop_
_entity.id
_entity.type
_entity.pdbx_description
1 polymer ?
#
loop_
_entity_poly.entity_id
_entity_poly.type
_entity_poly.pdbx_seq_one_letter_code
_entity_poly.pdbx_strand_id
1 'polypeptide(L)'
;MAFQEVRQTVLKTYPATSQLDEFKSLLPEFKWTFSRVAGEVSKPLNSYWYEWNKEGLGILSRKQIIASTVINFTSVGQTDTNPRIALHAKIRLDPSTFVNVIVVHFSYDRHQQCSNAEELMRYISTLELFNVIILGDFNAYTDFPGPMDMFTSKRQSSCFIKRYPNLSYLIGTFKDAWISFDSHDSTGFTFSNMPEPGLVNRPDRIIISKNLTVKQISVTGNGLAYKNNLYTSVLRNRALTVIQTSYDSFMGMHGYSCFHDCGPHGSCRCGVCIHGGNKLNCNIPDCNECTSWVFLLFLFFVVSFCVAVVTLFYSVVKALVVSSRFNQELVWDILGYRCCLFNKGLFLKIDIVPRKYKSKMASFFVICRLPPFVLMFLMSIYLFSLLCFFNVIFNDSINLIYSVLPEEMFPSDHLMVFTKLSL
;
A
#
# COMPACT_ATOMS: atom_id res chain seq x y z
N MET A 1 -15.85 -7.83 7.84
CA MET A 1 -15.19 -7.41 6.59
C MET A 1 -14.67 -8.65 5.89
N ALA A 2 -14.73 -8.64 4.57
CA ALA A 2 -14.28 -9.71 3.71
C ALA A 2 -13.30 -9.10 2.70
N PHE A 3 -12.23 -9.84 2.39
CA PHE A 3 -11.13 -9.37 1.55
C PHE A 3 -10.82 -10.43 0.50
N GLN A 4 -10.66 -9.97 -0.73
CA GLN A 4 -10.17 -10.72 -1.87
C GLN A 4 -8.69 -10.37 -2.09
N GLU A 5 -7.99 -11.21 -2.85
CA GLU A 5 -6.60 -11.00 -3.25
C GLU A 5 -5.62 -10.71 -2.10
N VAL A 6 -5.87 -11.29 -0.93
CA VAL A 6 -5.03 -11.09 0.25
C VAL A 6 -3.68 -11.78 0.05
N ARG A 7 -2.60 -11.01 -0.04
CA ARG A 7 -1.25 -11.55 -0.21
C ARG A 7 -0.69 -12.13 1.08
N GLN A 8 0.04 -13.21 0.93
CA GLN A 8 0.70 -13.92 2.02
C GLN A 8 2.10 -14.37 1.61
N THR A 9 3.01 -14.34 2.57
CA THR A 9 4.34 -14.92 2.48
C THR A 9 4.35 -16.21 3.28
N VAL A 10 4.65 -17.34 2.62
CA VAL A 10 4.78 -18.64 3.28
C VAL A 10 6.22 -19.11 3.11
N LEU A 11 7.09 -18.74 4.05
CA LEU A 11 8.48 -19.21 4.10
C LEU A 11 8.57 -20.44 5.01
N LYS A 12 9.39 -21.42 4.65
CA LYS A 12 9.58 -22.66 5.45
C LYS A 12 10.12 -22.38 6.86
N THR A 13 10.80 -21.25 7.05
CA THR A 13 11.57 -20.92 8.26
C THR A 13 10.95 -19.84 9.14
N TYR A 14 9.91 -19.15 8.67
CA TYR A 14 9.27 -18.04 9.39
C TYR A 14 7.76 -18.25 9.45
N PRO A 15 7.09 -17.75 10.51
CA PRO A 15 5.63 -17.74 10.54
C PRO A 15 5.10 -17.00 9.31
N ALA A 16 4.08 -17.57 8.68
CA ALA A 16 3.48 -16.95 7.52
C ALA A 16 3.00 -15.54 7.86
N THR A 17 3.40 -14.56 7.05
CA THR A 17 2.90 -13.18 7.17
C THR A 17 1.81 -12.96 6.13
N SER A 18 0.75 -12.25 6.52
CA SER A 18 -0.42 -11.98 5.69
C SER A 18 -0.75 -10.49 5.76
N GLN A 19 -1.11 -9.89 4.63
CA GLN A 19 -1.62 -8.52 4.60
C GLN A 19 -2.82 -8.35 5.54
N LEU A 20 -3.61 -9.41 5.76
CA LEU A 20 -4.73 -9.37 6.70
C LEU A 20 -4.27 -9.19 8.16
N ASP A 21 -3.12 -9.77 8.54
CA ASP A 21 -2.57 -9.64 9.89
C ASP A 21 -1.96 -8.26 10.10
N GLU A 22 -1.31 -7.71 9.07
CA GLU A 22 -0.88 -6.31 9.05
C GLU A 22 -2.08 -5.37 9.20
N PHE A 23 -3.15 -5.59 8.42
CA PHE A 23 -4.35 -4.78 8.49
C PHE A 23 -5.07 -4.89 9.84
N LYS A 24 -5.10 -6.08 10.44
CA LYS A 24 -5.64 -6.30 11.79
C LYS A 24 -4.91 -5.44 12.83
N SER A 25 -3.59 -5.24 12.70
CA SER A 25 -2.83 -4.41 13.64
C SER A 25 -3.28 -2.94 13.66
N LEU A 26 -3.89 -2.47 12.58
CA LEU A 26 -4.43 -1.11 12.44
C LEU A 26 -5.89 -1.00 12.91
N LEU A 27 -6.57 -2.12 13.16
CA LEU A 27 -8.00 -2.21 13.46
C LEU A 27 -8.24 -3.04 14.74
N PRO A 28 -7.88 -2.53 15.93
CA PRO A 28 -7.86 -3.30 17.17
C PRO A 28 -9.23 -3.86 17.60
N GLU A 29 -10.32 -3.29 17.11
CA GLU A 29 -11.67 -3.79 17.39
C GLU A 29 -12.02 -5.08 16.60
N PHE A 30 -11.28 -5.41 15.55
CA PHE A 30 -11.46 -6.63 14.75
C PHE A 30 -10.58 -7.77 15.28
N LYS A 31 -11.05 -8.40 16.37
CA LYS A 31 -10.27 -9.41 17.10
C LYS A 31 -10.15 -10.76 16.38
N TRP A 32 -11.15 -11.13 15.59
CA TRP A 32 -11.28 -12.45 14.99
C TRP A 32 -10.93 -12.43 13.51
N THR A 33 -10.04 -13.32 13.09
CA THR A 33 -9.51 -13.36 11.72
C THR A 33 -9.57 -14.78 11.17
N PHE A 34 -9.84 -14.91 9.88
CA PHE A 34 -9.74 -16.18 9.16
C PHE A 34 -9.25 -15.91 7.74
N SER A 35 -8.07 -16.39 7.40
CA SER A 35 -7.47 -16.25 6.08
C SER A 35 -6.99 -17.59 5.54
N ARG A 36 -7.06 -17.75 4.23
CA ARG A 36 -6.62 -18.96 3.53
C ARG A 36 -6.09 -18.62 2.16
N VAL A 37 -4.98 -19.26 1.81
CA VAL A 37 -4.37 -19.21 0.48
C VAL A 37 -5.24 -19.96 -0.52
N ALA A 38 -5.50 -19.33 -1.66
CA ALA A 38 -6.11 -19.96 -2.81
C ALA A 38 -5.06 -20.54 -3.75
N GLY A 39 -4.00 -19.78 -4.05
CA GLY A 39 -2.99 -20.14 -5.04
C GLY A 39 -1.65 -19.44 -4.89
N GLU A 40 -0.72 -19.84 -5.75
CA GLU A 40 0.48 -19.04 -6.04
C GLU A 40 0.10 -17.86 -6.92
N VAL A 41 0.84 -16.78 -6.77
CA VAL A 41 0.80 -15.63 -7.68
C VAL A 41 1.92 -15.80 -8.68
N SER A 42 1.63 -15.57 -9.96
CA SER A 42 2.66 -15.40 -10.97
C SER A 42 3.66 -14.32 -10.54
N LYS A 43 4.94 -14.69 -10.51
CA LYS A 43 6.03 -13.73 -10.36
C LYS A 43 6.51 -13.28 -11.72
N PRO A 44 6.85 -12.00 -11.90
CA PRO A 44 7.58 -11.56 -13.08
C PRO A 44 8.87 -12.37 -13.26
N LEU A 45 9.24 -12.64 -14.50
CA LEU A 45 10.44 -13.40 -14.84
C LEU A 45 11.67 -12.74 -14.19
N ASN A 46 12.56 -13.56 -13.62
CA ASN A 46 13.78 -13.13 -12.93
C ASN A 46 13.56 -12.28 -11.66
N SER A 47 12.39 -12.38 -11.00
CA SER A 47 12.21 -11.75 -9.68
C SER A 47 13.15 -12.37 -8.64
N TYR A 48 13.87 -11.54 -7.89
CA TYR A 48 14.83 -12.00 -6.88
C TYR A 48 14.23 -12.17 -5.48
N TRP A 49 13.00 -11.71 -5.26
CA TRP A 49 12.31 -11.75 -3.99
C TRP A 49 11.41 -13.00 -3.84
N TYR A 50 11.29 -13.48 -2.61
CA TYR A 50 10.55 -14.70 -2.29
C TYR A 50 9.18 -14.45 -1.64
N GLU A 51 8.97 -13.26 -1.08
CA GLU A 51 7.79 -12.86 -0.30
C GLU A 51 6.54 -12.64 -1.16
N TRP A 52 5.36 -12.53 -0.53
CA TRP A 52 4.07 -12.18 -1.13
C TRP A 52 3.67 -13.03 -2.35
N ASN A 53 4.17 -14.27 -2.39
CA ASN A 53 4.02 -15.20 -3.50
C ASN A 53 2.70 -15.98 -3.49
N LYS A 54 1.90 -15.83 -2.43
CA LYS A 54 0.60 -16.46 -2.29
C LYS A 54 -0.49 -15.42 -2.26
N GLU A 55 -1.65 -15.80 -2.76
CA GLU A 55 -2.86 -15.00 -2.69
C GLU A 55 -4.03 -15.85 -2.21
N GLY A 56 -4.99 -15.23 -1.54
CA GLY A 56 -6.24 -15.88 -1.21
C GLY A 56 -7.27 -14.93 -0.62
N LEU A 57 -8.07 -15.44 0.30
CA LEU A 57 -9.21 -14.73 0.87
C LEU A 57 -9.02 -14.50 2.37
N GLY A 58 -9.70 -13.46 2.87
CA GLY A 58 -9.64 -13.07 4.27
C GLY A 58 -10.99 -12.62 4.84
N ILE A 59 -11.21 -12.93 6.12
CA ILE A 59 -12.32 -12.43 6.93
C ILE A 59 -11.75 -11.75 8.18
N LEU A 60 -12.18 -10.51 8.43
CA LEU A 60 -11.98 -9.82 9.71
C LEU A 60 -13.33 -9.58 10.37
N SER A 61 -13.45 -9.92 11.65
CA SER A 61 -14.69 -9.77 12.41
C SER A 61 -14.46 -9.21 13.81
N ARG A 62 -15.33 -8.29 14.20
CA ARG A 62 -15.48 -7.82 15.60
C ARG A 62 -16.15 -8.88 16.49
N LYS A 63 -16.92 -9.78 15.86
CA LYS A 63 -17.71 -10.84 16.48
C LYS A 63 -17.01 -12.19 16.33
N GLN A 64 -17.25 -13.09 17.27
CA GLN A 64 -16.56 -14.39 17.31
C GLN A 64 -16.88 -15.26 16.10
N ILE A 65 -15.83 -15.76 15.45
CA ILE A 65 -15.92 -16.83 14.44
C ILE A 65 -15.92 -18.16 15.19
N ILE A 66 -17.05 -18.88 15.18
CA ILE A 66 -17.20 -20.15 15.92
C ILE A 66 -16.69 -21.33 15.09
N ALA A 67 -16.92 -21.29 13.79
CA ALA A 67 -16.50 -22.33 12.85
C ALA A 67 -16.14 -21.70 11.51
N SER A 68 -15.20 -22.32 10.79
CA SER A 68 -14.75 -21.83 9.49
C SER A 68 -14.32 -22.99 8.59
N THR A 69 -14.68 -22.93 7.31
CA THR A 69 -14.41 -23.96 6.30
C THR A 69 -14.01 -23.31 4.98
N VAL A 70 -13.16 -23.99 4.22
CA VAL A 70 -12.79 -23.61 2.85
C VAL A 70 -13.60 -24.44 1.86
N ILE A 71 -14.14 -23.78 0.85
CA ILE A 71 -14.82 -24.40 -0.28
C ILE A 71 -13.88 -24.25 -1.47
N ASN A 72 -13.38 -25.37 -1.99
CA ASN A 72 -12.55 -25.35 -3.20
C ASN A 72 -13.46 -25.47 -4.41
N PHE A 73 -13.39 -24.53 -5.34
CA PHE A 73 -14.15 -24.62 -6.58
C PHE A 73 -13.40 -25.45 -7.61
N THR A 74 -14.15 -26.16 -8.43
CA THR A 74 -13.60 -26.93 -9.54
C THR A 74 -13.19 -26.00 -10.67
N SER A 75 -11.96 -26.11 -11.16
CA SER A 75 -11.53 -25.40 -12.36
C SER A 75 -12.10 -26.09 -13.60
N VAL A 76 -12.93 -25.37 -14.36
CA VAL A 76 -13.62 -25.89 -15.54
C VAL A 76 -13.34 -24.96 -16.73
N GLY A 77 -12.23 -25.19 -17.44
CA GLY A 77 -11.84 -24.38 -18.59
C GLY A 77 -10.33 -24.18 -18.67
N GLN A 78 -9.87 -23.43 -19.68
CA GLN A 78 -8.44 -23.13 -19.88
C GLN A 78 -8.10 -21.63 -19.71
N THR A 79 -9.10 -20.74 -19.68
CA THR A 79 -8.87 -19.29 -19.71
C THR A 79 -8.39 -18.73 -18.37
N ASP A 80 -9.08 -19.07 -17.28
CA ASP A 80 -8.65 -18.76 -15.93
C ASP A 80 -8.03 -20.01 -15.31
N THR A 81 -6.74 -19.92 -15.04
CA THR A 81 -5.94 -21.00 -14.45
C THR A 81 -5.75 -20.83 -12.95
N ASN A 82 -6.21 -19.70 -12.39
CA ASN A 82 -6.06 -19.43 -10.98
C ASN A 82 -7.02 -20.31 -10.16
N PRO A 83 -6.53 -20.97 -9.09
CA PRO A 83 -7.40 -21.70 -8.19
C PRO A 83 -8.36 -20.75 -7.49
N ARG A 84 -9.67 -21.03 -7.58
CA ARG A 84 -10.72 -20.25 -6.93
C ARG A 84 -11.25 -20.98 -5.70
N ILE A 85 -11.40 -20.25 -4.60
CA ILE A 85 -11.96 -20.77 -3.35
C ILE A 85 -13.05 -19.84 -2.82
N ALA A 86 -13.83 -20.32 -1.87
CA ALA A 86 -14.66 -19.50 -1.00
C ALA A 86 -14.40 -19.81 0.48
N LEU A 87 -14.55 -18.82 1.35
CA LEU A 87 -14.41 -18.97 2.79
C LEU A 87 -15.76 -18.88 3.47
N HIS A 88 -16.19 -19.96 4.10
CA HIS A 88 -17.38 -19.96 4.94
C HIS A 88 -16.96 -19.78 6.41
N ALA A 89 -17.54 -18.79 7.09
CA ALA A 89 -17.39 -18.57 8.53
C ALA A 89 -18.76 -18.43 9.20
N LYS A 90 -18.97 -19.21 10.27
CA LYS A 90 -20.13 -19.09 11.15
C LYS A 90 -19.81 -18.08 12.26
N ILE A 91 -20.48 -16.93 12.25
CA ILE A 91 -20.20 -15.81 13.15
C ILE A 91 -21.31 -15.69 14.19
N ARG A 92 -20.93 -15.62 15.47
CA ARG A 92 -21.85 -15.41 16.60
C ARG A 92 -22.21 -13.93 16.73
N LEU A 93 -23.48 -13.59 16.58
CA LEU A 93 -23.94 -12.22 16.86
C LEU A 93 -24.20 -12.03 18.36
N ASP A 94 -24.97 -12.97 18.92
CA ASP A 94 -25.42 -13.05 20.31
C ASP A 94 -25.40 -14.54 20.77
N PRO A 95 -25.63 -14.88 22.05
CA PRO A 95 -25.48 -16.26 22.54
C PRO A 95 -26.27 -17.34 21.75
N SER A 96 -27.44 -16.99 21.22
CA SER A 96 -28.32 -17.89 20.45
C SER A 96 -28.35 -17.61 18.95
N THR A 97 -27.75 -16.51 18.49
CA THR A 97 -27.93 -16.00 17.12
C THR A 97 -26.64 -16.08 16.33
N PHE A 98 -26.70 -16.69 15.15
CA PHE A 98 -25.56 -16.83 14.24
C PHE A 98 -25.92 -16.44 12.81
N VAL A 99 -24.90 -16.01 12.08
CA VAL A 99 -24.95 -15.75 10.63
C VAL A 99 -23.85 -16.54 9.95
N ASN A 100 -24.12 -17.02 8.74
CA ASN A 100 -23.15 -17.71 7.91
C ASN A 100 -22.62 -16.70 6.89
N VAL A 101 -21.33 -16.37 6.98
CA VAL A 101 -20.67 -15.43 6.07
C VAL A 101 -19.82 -16.22 5.10
N ILE A 102 -20.05 -16.06 3.80
CA ILE A 102 -19.30 -16.71 2.74
C ILE A 102 -18.60 -15.66 1.89
N VAL A 103 -17.27 -15.68 1.88
CA VAL A 103 -16.46 -14.80 1.05
C VAL A 103 -16.08 -15.50 -0.24
N VAL A 104 -16.26 -14.83 -1.37
CA VAL A 104 -15.97 -15.38 -2.69
C VAL A 104 -14.99 -14.50 -3.46
N HIS A 105 -14.25 -15.14 -4.38
CA HIS A 105 -13.60 -14.51 -5.52
C HIS A 105 -13.78 -15.46 -6.71
N PHE A 106 -14.78 -15.20 -7.54
CA PHE A 106 -15.11 -16.07 -8.68
C PHE A 106 -14.11 -15.88 -9.81
N SER A 107 -14.05 -16.89 -10.68
CA SER A 107 -13.31 -16.81 -11.93
C SER A 107 -13.79 -15.65 -12.81
N TYR A 108 -12.93 -15.11 -13.69
CA TYR A 108 -13.39 -14.21 -14.78
C TYR A 108 -13.83 -14.99 -16.04
N ASP A 109 -13.60 -16.31 -16.09
CA ASP A 109 -14.08 -17.15 -17.17
C ASP A 109 -15.57 -17.45 -16.99
N ARG A 110 -16.40 -17.11 -17.98
CA ARG A 110 -17.86 -17.21 -17.91
C ARG A 110 -18.38 -18.62 -17.59
N HIS A 111 -17.72 -19.68 -18.08
CA HIS A 111 -18.13 -21.05 -17.78
C HIS A 111 -17.77 -21.43 -16.34
N GLN A 112 -16.57 -21.06 -15.89
CA GLN A 112 -16.16 -21.27 -14.50
C GLN A 112 -17.02 -20.47 -13.52
N GLN A 113 -17.41 -19.24 -13.85
CA GLN A 113 -18.32 -18.43 -13.02
C GLN A 113 -19.63 -19.16 -12.72
N CYS A 114 -20.23 -19.76 -13.74
CA CYS A 114 -21.44 -20.56 -13.58
C CYS A 114 -21.20 -21.79 -12.70
N SER A 115 -20.06 -22.50 -12.88
CA SER A 115 -19.68 -23.64 -12.04
C SER A 115 -19.48 -23.22 -10.57
N ASN A 116 -18.78 -22.11 -10.33
CA ASN A 116 -18.52 -21.58 -9.00
C ASN A 116 -19.84 -21.23 -8.28
N ALA A 117 -20.76 -20.57 -8.98
CA ALA A 117 -22.10 -20.26 -8.46
C ALA A 117 -22.89 -21.53 -8.13
N GLU A 118 -22.86 -22.53 -9.03
CA GLU A 118 -23.55 -23.81 -8.83
C GLU A 118 -23.00 -24.59 -7.63
N GLU A 119 -21.67 -24.72 -7.54
CA GLU A 119 -20.98 -25.42 -6.44
C GLU A 119 -21.26 -24.74 -5.09
N LEU A 120 -21.27 -23.41 -5.06
CA LEU A 120 -21.63 -22.66 -3.86
C LEU A 120 -23.09 -22.87 -3.44
N MET A 121 -24.02 -22.82 -4.39
CA MET A 121 -25.44 -23.08 -4.10
C MET A 121 -25.66 -24.52 -3.63
N ARG A 122 -24.94 -25.49 -4.20
CA ARG A 122 -24.98 -26.89 -3.76
C ARG A 122 -24.45 -27.04 -2.34
N TYR A 123 -23.36 -26.35 -2.00
CA TYR A 123 -22.79 -26.34 -0.66
C TYR A 123 -23.79 -25.79 0.37
N ILE A 124 -24.42 -24.64 0.08
CA ILE A 124 -25.44 -24.02 0.93
C ILE A 124 -26.63 -24.97 1.13
N SER A 125 -27.09 -25.62 0.04
CA SER A 125 -28.20 -26.57 0.06
C SER A 125 -27.89 -27.80 0.92
N THR A 126 -26.71 -28.39 0.73
CA THR A 126 -26.32 -29.64 1.39
C THR A 126 -26.17 -29.47 2.90
N LEU A 127 -25.74 -28.29 3.35
CA LEU A 127 -25.59 -27.98 4.78
C LEU A 127 -26.81 -27.27 5.37
N GLU A 128 -27.86 -27.07 4.59
CA GLU A 128 -29.09 -26.37 4.99
C GLU A 128 -28.80 -25.05 5.71
N LEU A 129 -27.91 -24.23 5.13
CA LEU A 129 -27.49 -22.99 5.78
C LEU A 129 -28.60 -21.92 5.76
N PHE A 130 -28.86 -21.33 6.93
CA PHE A 130 -29.76 -20.19 7.10
C PHE A 130 -28.99 -18.91 7.44
N ASN A 131 -29.63 -17.74 7.32
CA ASN A 131 -29.03 -16.43 7.61
C ASN A 131 -27.68 -16.23 6.89
N VAL A 132 -27.67 -16.53 5.59
CA VAL A 132 -26.46 -16.57 4.78
C VAL A 132 -26.22 -15.20 4.17
N ILE A 133 -24.96 -14.75 4.26
CA ILE A 133 -24.44 -13.53 3.64
C ILE A 133 -23.26 -13.98 2.78
N ILE A 134 -23.38 -13.81 1.46
CA ILE A 134 -22.32 -14.09 0.50
C ILE A 134 -21.79 -12.73 0.03
N LEU A 135 -20.48 -12.51 0.08
CA LEU A 135 -19.89 -11.25 -0.36
C LEU A 135 -18.51 -11.41 -0.98
N GLY A 136 -18.17 -10.48 -1.87
CA GLY A 136 -16.86 -10.42 -2.51
C GLY A 136 -16.97 -10.14 -3.99
N ASP A 137 -15.89 -10.45 -4.71
CA ASP A 137 -15.79 -10.26 -6.14
C ASP A 137 -16.36 -11.48 -6.88
N PHE A 138 -17.48 -11.28 -7.57
CA PHE A 138 -18.11 -12.32 -8.38
C PHE A 138 -17.61 -12.34 -9.83
N ASN A 139 -16.76 -11.38 -10.23
CA ASN A 139 -16.35 -11.10 -11.61
C ASN A 139 -17.54 -11.06 -12.59
N ALA A 140 -18.74 -10.74 -12.08
CA ALA A 140 -19.99 -10.77 -12.82
C ALA A 140 -20.37 -9.36 -13.29
N TYR A 141 -20.08 -9.12 -14.56
CA TYR A 141 -20.28 -7.84 -15.24
C TYR A 141 -21.67 -7.72 -15.89
N THR A 142 -22.00 -6.52 -16.38
CA THR A 142 -23.33 -6.20 -16.93
C THR A 142 -23.68 -6.99 -18.20
N ASP A 143 -22.67 -7.41 -18.96
CA ASP A 143 -22.78 -8.21 -20.18
C ASP A 143 -22.94 -9.72 -19.91
N PHE A 144 -22.74 -10.17 -18.68
CA PHE A 144 -22.93 -11.57 -18.28
C PHE A 144 -23.45 -11.71 -16.83
N PRO A 145 -24.75 -11.38 -16.59
CA PRO A 145 -25.34 -11.42 -15.24
C PRO A 145 -25.68 -12.84 -14.74
N GLY A 146 -25.56 -13.87 -15.59
CA GLY A 146 -25.98 -15.25 -15.32
C GLY A 146 -25.58 -15.82 -13.95
N PRO A 147 -24.31 -15.71 -13.53
CA PRO A 147 -23.87 -16.21 -12.23
C PRO A 147 -24.64 -15.58 -11.07
N MET A 148 -25.03 -14.31 -11.20
CA MET A 148 -25.80 -13.62 -10.17
C MET A 148 -27.27 -13.99 -10.19
N ASP A 149 -27.83 -14.18 -11.37
CA ASP A 149 -29.21 -14.60 -11.55
C ASP A 149 -29.49 -15.95 -10.88
N MET A 150 -28.48 -16.83 -10.76
CA MET A 150 -28.61 -18.10 -10.03
C MET A 150 -28.97 -17.92 -8.55
N PHE A 151 -28.55 -16.82 -7.93
CA PHE A 151 -28.87 -16.52 -6.54
C PHE A 151 -30.19 -15.76 -6.41
N THR A 152 -30.40 -14.76 -7.27
CA THR A 152 -31.42 -13.72 -7.06
C THR A 152 -32.70 -13.92 -7.88
N SER A 153 -32.60 -14.54 -9.05
CA SER A 153 -33.70 -14.66 -10.00
C SER A 153 -34.39 -16.01 -9.90
N LYS A 154 -35.73 -16.00 -10.07
CA LYS A 154 -36.52 -17.24 -10.30
C LYS A 154 -36.65 -17.58 -11.78
N ARG A 155 -36.15 -16.72 -12.68
CA ARG A 155 -36.19 -16.92 -14.14
C ARG A 155 -34.94 -17.69 -14.59
N GLN A 156 -34.96 -18.15 -15.84
CA GLN A 156 -33.85 -18.88 -16.44
C GLN A 156 -32.60 -18.01 -16.50
N SER A 157 -31.55 -18.43 -15.78
CA SER A 157 -30.21 -17.84 -15.87
C SER A 157 -29.52 -18.28 -17.17
N SER A 158 -28.61 -17.46 -17.70
CA SER A 158 -27.71 -17.87 -18.80
C SER A 158 -26.73 -18.96 -18.36
N CYS A 159 -26.49 -19.11 -17.05
CA CYS A 159 -25.82 -20.26 -16.48
C CYS A 159 -26.78 -21.46 -16.51
N PHE A 160 -26.46 -22.46 -17.34
CA PHE A 160 -27.25 -23.67 -17.43
C PHE A 160 -27.04 -24.53 -16.18
N ILE A 161 -28.02 -24.50 -15.26
CA ILE A 161 -28.05 -25.42 -14.14
C ILE A 161 -28.44 -26.79 -14.69
N LYS A 162 -27.54 -27.79 -14.65
CA LYS A 162 -27.97 -29.19 -14.73
C LYS A 162 -28.99 -29.35 -13.61
N ARG A 163 -30.28 -29.51 -13.94
CA ARG A 163 -31.38 -29.53 -12.96
C ARG A 163 -31.12 -30.61 -11.91
N TYR A 164 -30.47 -30.24 -10.82
CA TYR A 164 -30.42 -31.05 -9.62
C TYR A 164 -31.72 -30.77 -8.86
N PRO A 165 -32.54 -31.81 -8.55
CA PRO A 165 -33.81 -31.64 -7.85
C PRO A 165 -33.68 -30.80 -6.57
N ASN A 166 -32.55 -30.95 -5.87
CA ASN A 166 -32.24 -30.34 -4.58
C ASN A 166 -31.73 -28.89 -4.64
N LEU A 167 -31.58 -28.29 -5.83
CA LEU A 167 -31.16 -26.89 -5.96
C LEU A 167 -32.36 -25.95 -6.17
N SER A 168 -33.48 -26.49 -6.64
CA SER A 168 -34.70 -25.75 -7.00
C SER A 168 -35.26 -24.88 -5.86
N TYR A 169 -35.13 -25.32 -4.61
CA TYR A 169 -35.69 -24.63 -3.45
C TYR A 169 -34.89 -23.40 -3.00
N LEU A 170 -33.59 -23.33 -3.35
CA LEU A 170 -32.74 -22.17 -3.06
C LEU A 170 -32.82 -21.09 -4.14
N ILE A 171 -33.36 -21.41 -5.32
CA ILE A 171 -33.44 -20.46 -6.42
C ILE A 171 -34.35 -19.28 -6.02
N GLY A 172 -33.76 -18.09 -6.00
CA GLY A 172 -34.43 -16.88 -5.56
C GLY A 172 -34.75 -16.86 -4.06
N THR A 173 -34.03 -17.59 -3.20
CA THR A 173 -34.05 -17.38 -1.73
C THR A 173 -33.10 -16.28 -1.28
N PHE A 174 -32.25 -15.81 -2.19
CA PHE A 174 -31.35 -14.70 -1.96
C PHE A 174 -31.85 -13.43 -2.67
N LYS A 175 -31.30 -12.30 -2.25
CA LYS A 175 -31.44 -11.01 -2.90
C LYS A 175 -30.11 -10.28 -2.88
N ASP A 176 -29.86 -9.48 -3.90
CA ASP A 176 -28.72 -8.57 -3.93
C ASP A 176 -29.03 -7.38 -3.01
N ALA A 177 -28.17 -7.16 -2.01
CA ALA A 177 -28.41 -6.12 -1.00
C ALA A 177 -28.52 -4.73 -1.64
N TRP A 178 -27.72 -4.43 -2.68
CA TRP A 178 -27.75 -3.16 -3.40
C TRP A 178 -29.06 -2.96 -4.13
N ILE A 179 -29.45 -3.94 -4.96
CA ILE A 179 -30.68 -3.86 -5.75
C ILE A 179 -31.93 -3.86 -4.85
N SER A 180 -31.87 -4.56 -3.72
CA SER A 180 -33.01 -4.67 -2.80
C SER A 180 -33.24 -3.44 -1.93
N PHE A 181 -32.25 -2.55 -1.83
CA PHE A 181 -32.35 -1.29 -1.13
C PHE A 181 -32.68 -0.21 -2.17
N ASP A 182 -33.71 0.58 -1.95
CA ASP A 182 -34.17 1.63 -2.88
C ASP A 182 -33.17 2.82 -2.89
N SER A 183 -31.94 2.57 -3.35
CA SER A 183 -30.90 3.57 -3.45
C SER A 183 -31.17 4.44 -4.67
N HIS A 184 -31.38 5.74 -4.44
CA HIS A 184 -31.54 6.75 -5.50
C HIS A 184 -30.31 6.90 -6.41
N ASP A 185 -29.18 6.28 -6.07
CA ASP A 185 -27.96 6.20 -6.87
C ASP A 185 -27.96 4.88 -7.66
N SER A 186 -28.22 4.96 -8.97
CA SER A 186 -28.75 3.85 -9.77
C SER A 186 -27.74 2.75 -10.15
N THR A 187 -26.44 2.92 -9.88
CA THR A 187 -25.40 2.05 -10.45
C THR A 187 -24.64 1.22 -9.42
N GLY A 188 -24.29 1.81 -8.27
CA GLY A 188 -23.54 1.14 -7.21
C GLY A 188 -22.19 0.57 -7.67
N PHE A 189 -21.56 1.16 -8.68
CA PHE A 189 -20.33 0.64 -9.26
C PHE A 189 -19.20 0.55 -8.24
N THR A 190 -18.39 -0.50 -8.35
CA THR A 190 -17.28 -0.81 -7.45
C THR A 190 -15.96 -0.98 -8.19
N PHE A 191 -15.97 -0.99 -9.52
CA PHE A 191 -14.81 -1.30 -10.35
C PHE A 191 -14.69 -0.42 -11.60
N SER A 192 -13.45 -0.04 -11.93
CA SER A 192 -13.02 0.59 -13.18
C SER A 192 -11.70 -0.02 -13.69
N ASN A 193 -11.47 0.06 -15.01
CA ASN A 193 -10.13 -0.13 -15.59
C ASN A 193 -9.36 1.21 -15.60
N MET A 194 -9.13 1.80 -14.43
CA MET A 194 -8.54 3.13 -14.17
C MET A 194 -7.54 3.70 -15.20
N PRO A 195 -7.34 5.05 -15.26
CA PRO A 195 -8.12 6.13 -14.62
C PRO A 195 -9.29 6.63 -15.49
N GLU A 196 -9.31 6.24 -16.76
CA GLU A 196 -10.42 6.42 -17.70
C GLU A 196 -10.79 5.04 -18.25
N PRO A 197 -12.08 4.69 -18.37
CA PRO A 197 -13.25 5.58 -18.39
C PRO A 197 -13.91 5.84 -17.02
N GLY A 198 -13.25 5.53 -15.90
CA GLY A 198 -13.86 5.60 -14.57
C GLY A 198 -14.75 4.38 -14.27
N LEU A 199 -15.52 4.44 -13.18
CA LEU A 199 -16.32 3.30 -12.68
C LEU A 199 -17.37 2.84 -13.70
N VAL A 200 -17.29 1.57 -14.11
CA VAL A 200 -18.13 1.00 -15.18
C VAL A 200 -18.91 -0.24 -14.74
N ASN A 201 -18.50 -0.91 -13.67
CA ASN A 201 -19.07 -2.20 -13.29
C ASN A 201 -19.21 -2.38 -11.78
N ARG A 202 -20.03 -3.38 -11.40
CA ARG A 202 -20.27 -3.81 -10.00
C ARG A 202 -20.02 -5.32 -9.84
N PRO A 203 -18.76 -5.79 -9.99
CA PRO A 203 -18.42 -7.19 -9.76
C PRO A 203 -18.44 -7.52 -8.25
N ASP A 204 -18.18 -6.54 -7.38
CA ASP A 204 -18.26 -6.70 -5.93
C ASP A 204 -19.71 -6.59 -5.43
N ARG A 205 -20.20 -7.64 -4.77
CA ARG A 205 -21.60 -7.70 -4.35
C ARG A 205 -21.74 -8.26 -2.96
N ILE A 206 -22.90 -7.97 -2.36
CA ILE A 206 -23.35 -8.57 -1.11
C ILE A 206 -24.71 -9.20 -1.37
N ILE A 207 -24.75 -10.51 -1.35
CA ILE A 207 -25.95 -11.34 -1.58
C ILE A 207 -26.40 -11.90 -0.23
N ILE A 208 -27.66 -11.71 0.10
CA ILE A 208 -28.19 -12.05 1.43
C ILE A 208 -29.43 -12.92 1.32
N SER A 209 -29.63 -13.81 2.29
CA SER A 209 -30.89 -14.53 2.45
C SER A 209 -32.06 -13.55 2.56
N LYS A 210 -33.21 -13.90 1.97
CA LYS A 210 -34.40 -13.02 1.93
C LYS A 210 -34.95 -12.60 3.28
N ASN A 211 -34.74 -13.42 4.30
CA ASN A 211 -35.15 -13.14 5.68
C ASN A 211 -34.31 -12.02 6.33
N LEU A 212 -33.13 -11.69 5.80
CA LEU A 212 -32.35 -10.54 6.25
C LEU A 212 -32.89 -9.24 5.66
N THR A 213 -32.98 -8.17 6.45
CA THR A 213 -33.40 -6.85 5.97
C THR A 213 -32.21 -5.90 5.83
N VAL A 214 -32.15 -5.19 4.71
CA VAL A 214 -31.13 -4.15 4.48
C VAL A 214 -31.60 -2.86 5.14
N LYS A 215 -30.85 -2.37 6.13
CA LYS A 215 -31.13 -1.10 6.82
C LYS A 215 -30.40 0.07 6.20
N GLN A 216 -29.22 -0.18 5.66
CA GLN A 216 -28.38 0.82 5.03
C GLN A 216 -27.48 0.13 4.01
N ILE A 217 -27.20 0.83 2.91
CA ILE A 217 -26.15 0.45 1.98
C ILE A 217 -25.42 1.70 1.51
N SER A 218 -24.12 1.57 1.29
CA SER A 218 -23.29 2.64 0.77
C SER A 218 -22.07 2.04 0.09
N VAL A 219 -21.62 2.68 -0.98
CA VAL A 219 -20.28 2.44 -1.52
C VAL A 219 -19.33 3.46 -0.87
N THR A 220 -18.15 3.03 -0.47
CA THR A 220 -17.17 3.89 0.22
C THR A 220 -15.78 3.71 -0.37
N GLY A 221 -15.15 4.85 -0.62
CA GLY A 221 -13.82 4.99 -1.18
C GLY A 221 -13.74 6.38 -1.81
N ASN A 222 -12.57 7.02 -1.74
CA ASN A 222 -12.41 8.35 -2.31
C ASN A 222 -10.95 8.52 -2.73
N GLY A 223 -10.68 8.32 -4.02
CA GLY A 223 -9.32 8.33 -4.55
C GLY A 223 -8.71 9.71 -4.47
N LEU A 224 -9.53 10.75 -4.65
CA LEU A 224 -9.09 12.12 -4.50
C LEU A 224 -8.69 12.43 -3.04
N ALA A 225 -9.46 11.98 -2.05
CA ALA A 225 -9.12 12.16 -0.64
C ALA A 225 -7.87 11.33 -0.27
N TYR A 226 -7.74 10.10 -0.77
CA TYR A 226 -6.54 9.29 -0.60
C TYR A 226 -5.32 10.03 -1.16
N LYS A 227 -5.37 10.46 -2.42
CA LYS A 227 -4.31 11.23 -3.07
C LYS A 227 -3.95 12.46 -2.24
N ASN A 228 -4.92 13.30 -1.90
CA ASN A 228 -4.67 14.55 -1.19
C ASN A 228 -4.04 14.33 0.19
N ASN A 229 -4.45 13.28 0.90
CA ASN A 229 -3.97 13.01 2.25
C ASN A 229 -2.65 12.23 2.29
N LEU A 230 -2.39 11.38 1.29
CA LEU A 230 -1.30 10.39 1.33
C LEU A 230 -0.24 10.60 0.24
N TYR A 231 -0.38 11.58 -0.66
CA TYR A 231 0.60 11.87 -1.72
C TYR A 231 2.04 11.91 -1.22
N THR A 232 2.30 12.66 -0.15
CA THR A 232 3.64 12.79 0.44
C THR A 232 4.15 11.47 1.05
N SER A 233 3.25 10.66 1.61
CA SER A 233 3.59 9.34 2.15
C SER A 233 3.92 8.35 1.03
N VAL A 234 3.20 8.41 -0.10
CA VAL A 234 3.52 7.62 -1.30
C VAL A 234 4.90 8.00 -1.84
N LEU A 235 5.18 9.29 -2.03
CA LEU A 235 6.51 9.75 -2.47
C LEU A 235 7.63 9.32 -1.52
N ARG A 236 7.40 9.40 -0.20
CA ARG A 236 8.36 8.95 0.80
C ARG A 236 8.62 7.45 0.69
N ASN A 237 7.57 6.64 0.53
CA ASN A 237 7.71 5.20 0.36
C ASN A 237 8.50 4.88 -0.91
N ARG A 238 8.15 5.51 -2.04
CA ARG A 238 8.90 5.37 -3.31
C ARG A 238 10.39 5.71 -3.14
N ALA A 239 10.71 6.81 -2.47
CA ALA A 239 12.10 7.18 -2.19
C ALA A 239 12.85 6.13 -1.37
N LEU A 240 12.22 5.60 -0.31
CA LEU A 240 12.79 4.53 0.51
C LEU A 240 13.00 3.25 -0.31
N THR A 241 12.04 2.89 -1.17
CA THR A 241 12.11 1.71 -2.03
C THR A 241 13.22 1.82 -3.06
N VAL A 242 13.43 3.00 -3.68
CA VAL A 242 14.55 3.23 -4.60
C VAL A 242 15.90 3.11 -3.87
N ILE A 243 16.01 3.67 -2.66
CA ILE A 243 17.23 3.54 -1.84
C ILE A 243 17.48 2.07 -1.46
N GLN A 244 16.44 1.36 -1.02
CA GLN A 244 16.52 -0.06 -0.67
C GLN A 244 16.94 -0.90 -1.88
N THR A 245 16.36 -0.63 -3.05
CA THR A 245 16.73 -1.35 -4.29
C THR A 245 18.17 -1.04 -4.71
N SER A 246 18.64 0.19 -4.48
CA SER A 246 20.05 0.56 -4.72
C SER A 246 21.00 -0.18 -3.76
N TYR A 247 20.58 -0.38 -2.50
CA TYR A 247 21.29 -1.21 -1.54
C TYR A 247 21.30 -2.69 -1.96
N ASP A 248 20.17 -3.24 -2.40
CA ASP A 248 20.09 -4.62 -2.90
C ASP A 248 21.04 -4.83 -4.10
N SER A 249 21.09 -3.87 -5.01
CA SER A 249 22.04 -3.82 -6.13
C SER A 249 23.50 -3.76 -5.64
N PHE A 250 23.79 -2.98 -4.59
CA PHE A 250 25.12 -2.95 -3.95
C PHE A 250 25.48 -4.30 -3.29
N MET A 251 24.51 -5.02 -2.75
CA MET A 251 24.69 -6.35 -2.16
C MET A 251 24.83 -7.47 -3.21
N GLY A 252 24.73 -7.15 -4.51
CA GLY A 252 24.87 -8.11 -5.60
C GLY A 252 23.60 -8.90 -5.89
N MET A 253 22.42 -8.36 -5.56
CA MET A 253 21.15 -8.93 -6.00
C MET A 253 20.92 -8.61 -7.49
N HIS A 254 20.35 -9.58 -8.22
CA HIS A 254 20.12 -9.46 -9.66
C HIS A 254 18.68 -9.86 -10.00
N GLY A 255 17.98 -9.04 -10.78
CA GLY A 255 16.65 -9.40 -11.29
C GLY A 255 15.59 -8.31 -11.18
N TYR A 256 14.33 -8.71 -11.34
CA TYR A 256 13.16 -7.83 -11.30
C TYR A 256 12.91 -7.33 -9.87
N SER A 257 12.88 -6.01 -9.69
CA SER A 257 12.91 -5.36 -8.38
C SER A 257 11.56 -5.06 -7.73
N CYS A 258 10.46 -5.02 -8.48
CA CYS A 258 9.15 -4.66 -7.92
C CYS A 258 8.47 -5.89 -7.31
N PHE A 259 7.86 -5.74 -6.14
CA PHE A 259 7.16 -6.81 -5.43
C PHE A 259 5.85 -7.24 -6.09
N HIS A 260 5.31 -6.41 -6.99
CA HIS A 260 4.05 -6.65 -7.68
C HIS A 260 4.22 -6.38 -9.17
N ASP A 261 3.39 -7.01 -9.97
CA ASP A 261 3.26 -6.65 -11.38
C ASP A 261 2.72 -5.22 -11.48
N CYS A 262 3.40 -4.38 -12.26
CA CYS A 262 2.99 -3.00 -12.48
C CYS A 262 1.79 -2.88 -13.44
N GLY A 263 1.25 -4.02 -13.89
CA GLY A 263 0.06 -4.09 -14.73
C GLY A 263 0.35 -3.67 -16.17
N PRO A 264 -0.68 -3.62 -17.02
CA PRO A 264 -0.52 -3.40 -18.46
C PRO A 264 0.01 -2.00 -18.82
N HIS A 265 -0.19 -1.02 -17.93
CA HIS A 265 0.21 0.39 -18.15
C HIS A 265 1.53 0.77 -17.46
N GLY A 266 2.04 -0.10 -16.59
CA GLY A 266 3.20 0.17 -15.77
C GLY A 266 4.46 -0.59 -16.18
N SER A 267 5.61 0.01 -15.90
CA SER A 267 6.94 -0.59 -15.91
C SER A 267 7.53 -0.56 -14.52
N CYS A 268 8.21 -1.62 -14.13
CA CYS A 268 9.03 -1.68 -12.94
C CYS A 268 10.41 -1.09 -13.16
N ARG A 269 10.77 -0.12 -12.33
CA ARG A 269 12.13 0.41 -12.25
C ARG A 269 12.50 0.68 -10.80
N CYS A 270 13.62 0.12 -10.33
CA CYS A 270 14.13 0.35 -8.97
C CYS A 270 13.10 0.14 -7.85
N GLY A 271 12.30 -0.93 -7.98
CA GLY A 271 11.28 -1.31 -7.00
C GLY A 271 9.98 -0.51 -7.05
N VAL A 272 9.86 0.48 -7.96
CA VAL A 272 8.65 1.29 -8.13
C VAL A 272 8.04 1.15 -9.52
N CYS A 273 6.73 1.29 -9.62
CA CYS A 273 6.01 1.27 -10.89
C CYS A 273 5.92 2.68 -11.49
N ILE A 274 6.13 2.77 -12.81
CA ILE A 274 6.07 4.01 -13.58
C ILE A 274 5.31 3.81 -14.90
N HIS A 275 4.90 4.90 -15.55
CA HIS A 275 4.25 4.80 -16.85
C HIS A 275 5.19 4.28 -17.95
N GLY A 276 4.64 3.52 -18.90
CA GLY A 276 5.39 3.01 -20.06
C GLY A 276 4.97 1.62 -20.55
N GLY A 277 3.93 1.03 -19.95
CA GLY A 277 3.58 -0.38 -20.14
C GLY A 277 4.75 -1.30 -19.79
N ASN A 278 4.79 -2.54 -20.29
CA ASN A 278 5.89 -3.47 -20.00
C ASN A 278 7.24 -3.19 -20.70
N LYS A 279 7.43 -2.01 -21.31
CA LYS A 279 8.55 -1.70 -22.20
C LYS A 279 9.77 -1.08 -21.52
N LEU A 280 9.58 -0.41 -20.38
CA LEU A 280 10.64 0.30 -19.64
C LEU A 280 11.08 -0.47 -18.38
N ASN A 281 10.69 -1.74 -18.26
CA ASN A 281 11.14 -2.62 -17.21
C ASN A 281 12.67 -2.68 -17.20
N CYS A 282 13.27 -2.53 -16.03
CA CYS A 282 14.71 -2.77 -15.84
C CYS A 282 14.91 -3.75 -14.68
N ASN A 283 15.91 -4.61 -14.83
CA ASN A 283 16.36 -5.50 -13.76
C ASN A 283 17.56 -4.87 -13.08
N ILE A 284 17.69 -5.02 -11.77
CA ILE A 284 18.93 -4.66 -11.10
C ILE A 284 20.04 -5.64 -11.50
N PRO A 285 21.29 -5.17 -11.67
CA PRO A 285 21.81 -3.83 -11.40
C PRO A 285 21.73 -2.86 -12.60
N ASP A 286 21.11 -3.26 -13.71
CA ASP A 286 21.11 -2.51 -14.99
C ASP A 286 20.18 -1.29 -14.98
N CYS A 287 19.51 -1.02 -13.86
CA CYS A 287 18.73 0.20 -13.66
C CYS A 287 19.64 1.37 -13.26
N ASN A 288 19.78 2.36 -14.15
CA ASN A 288 20.61 3.55 -13.94
C ASN A 288 20.30 4.30 -12.63
N GLU A 289 19.03 4.31 -12.22
CA GLU A 289 18.51 5.09 -11.09
C GLU A 289 18.80 4.46 -9.72
N CYS A 290 19.22 3.19 -9.68
CA CYS A 290 19.48 2.43 -8.45
C CYS A 290 20.67 1.47 -8.59
N THR A 291 21.74 1.92 -9.24
CA THR A 291 22.99 1.16 -9.29
C THR A 291 23.70 1.15 -7.92
N SER A 292 24.63 0.21 -7.73
CA SER A 292 25.50 0.17 -6.55
C SER A 292 26.27 1.50 -6.35
N TRP A 293 26.63 2.18 -7.44
CA TRP A 293 27.31 3.47 -7.40
C TRP A 293 26.40 4.59 -6.89
N VAL A 294 25.13 4.60 -7.32
CA VAL A 294 24.12 5.54 -6.81
C VAL A 294 23.96 5.39 -5.29
N PHE A 295 23.96 4.16 -4.77
CA PHE A 295 23.91 3.92 -3.33
C PHE A 295 25.14 4.46 -2.58
N LEU A 296 26.35 4.23 -3.10
CA LEU A 296 27.59 4.75 -2.50
C LEU A 296 27.62 6.27 -2.49
N LEU A 297 27.19 6.91 -3.59
CA LEU A 297 27.02 8.36 -3.64
C LEU A 297 26.01 8.82 -2.60
N PHE A 298 24.87 8.14 -2.45
CA PHE A 298 23.85 8.50 -1.47
C PHE A 298 24.43 8.49 -0.04
N LEU A 299 25.18 7.45 0.33
CA LEU A 299 25.88 7.38 1.61
C LEU A 299 26.88 8.53 1.79
N PHE A 300 27.66 8.83 0.76
CA PHE A 300 28.61 9.96 0.79
C PHE A 300 27.89 11.29 1.04
N PHE A 301 26.77 11.55 0.36
CA PHE A 301 25.97 12.76 0.55
C PHE A 301 25.37 12.83 1.95
N VAL A 302 24.80 11.74 2.47
CA VAL A 302 24.25 11.68 3.84
C VAL A 302 25.31 11.96 4.88
N VAL A 303 26.47 11.30 4.80
CA VAL A 303 27.59 11.51 5.74
C VAL A 303 28.10 12.94 5.65
N SER A 304 28.31 13.47 4.44
CA SER A 304 28.76 14.84 4.20
C SER A 304 27.78 15.88 4.75
N PHE A 305 26.48 15.65 4.56
CA PHE A 305 25.42 16.49 5.11
C PHE A 305 25.42 16.46 6.64
N CYS A 306 25.50 15.28 7.27
CA CYS A 306 25.57 15.16 8.72
C CYS A 306 26.79 15.88 9.31
N VAL A 307 27.98 15.69 8.72
CA VAL A 307 29.20 16.41 9.12
C VAL A 307 29.00 17.93 8.99
N ALA A 308 28.36 18.37 7.91
CA ALA A 308 28.11 19.77 7.68
C ALA A 308 27.15 20.39 8.69
N VAL A 309 26.04 19.71 9.00
CA VAL A 309 25.06 20.14 10.01
C VAL A 309 25.68 20.19 11.40
N VAL A 310 26.46 19.17 11.80
CA VAL A 310 27.16 19.17 13.09
C VAL A 310 28.17 20.33 13.16
N THR A 311 28.90 20.59 12.08
CA THR A 311 29.86 21.71 12.01
C THR A 311 29.15 23.06 12.07
N LEU A 312 28.00 23.20 11.40
CA LEU A 312 27.17 24.40 11.46
C LEU A 312 26.62 24.61 12.88
N PHE A 313 26.09 23.57 13.53
CA PHE A 313 25.66 23.65 14.92
C PHE A 313 26.80 24.07 15.86
N TYR A 314 27.98 23.45 15.70
CA TYR A 314 29.17 23.84 16.44
C TYR A 314 29.52 25.32 16.23
N SER A 315 29.43 25.82 14.99
CA SER A 315 29.71 27.23 14.67
C SER A 315 28.72 28.19 15.33
N VAL A 316 27.43 27.82 15.41
CA VAL A 316 26.39 28.59 16.13
C VAL A 316 26.71 28.63 17.62
N VAL A 317 27.02 27.49 18.24
CA VAL A 317 27.42 27.44 19.66
C VAL A 317 28.66 28.30 19.90
N LYS A 318 29.66 28.21 19.02
CA LYS A 318 30.89 29.03 19.09
C LYS A 318 30.57 30.52 18.99
N ALA A 319 29.65 30.92 18.09
CA ALA A 319 29.20 32.30 17.97
C ALA A 319 28.53 32.77 19.27
N LEU A 320 27.63 31.99 19.85
CA LEU A 320 26.96 32.32 21.11
C LEU A 320 27.95 32.49 22.27
N VAL A 321 28.96 31.62 22.36
CA VAL A 321 30.01 31.70 23.41
C VAL A 321 30.91 32.93 23.23
N VAL A 322 31.22 33.31 22.00
CA VAL A 322 32.00 34.53 21.72
C VAL A 322 31.17 35.78 22.01
N SER A 323 29.89 35.77 21.63
CA SER A 323 28.94 36.86 21.89
C SER A 323 28.62 37.04 23.37
N SER A 324 28.61 35.97 24.18
CA SER A 324 28.36 36.09 25.62
C SER A 324 29.52 36.69 26.41
N ARG A 325 30.73 36.73 25.83
CA ARG A 325 31.94 37.33 26.42
C ARG A 325 32.15 38.78 25.98
N PHE A 326 31.10 39.46 25.54
CA PHE A 326 31.16 40.81 25.02
C PHE A 326 31.45 41.82 26.15
N ASN A 327 32.57 42.54 26.04
CA ASN A 327 32.96 43.60 26.98
C ASN A 327 32.52 44.97 26.42
N GLN A 328 31.85 45.79 27.22
CA GLN A 328 31.21 47.05 26.78
C GLN A 328 32.20 48.11 26.26
N GLU A 329 33.48 48.03 26.61
CA GLU A 329 34.51 48.99 26.17
C GLU A 329 34.90 48.86 24.67
N LEU A 330 34.56 47.75 24.00
CA LEU A 330 34.84 47.52 22.58
C LEU A 330 33.83 48.17 21.61
N VAL A 331 32.84 48.91 22.13
CA VAL A 331 31.69 49.46 21.38
C VAL A 331 32.07 50.60 20.42
N TRP A 332 33.23 51.23 20.58
CA TRP A 332 33.60 52.42 19.82
C TRP A 332 34.16 52.16 18.41
N ASP A 333 34.46 50.92 18.08
CA ASP A 333 35.46 50.64 17.05
C ASP A 333 34.90 50.19 15.68
N ILE A 334 33.59 49.89 15.57
CA ILE A 334 32.95 49.58 14.29
C ILE A 334 31.51 50.12 14.31
N LEU A 335 31.31 51.27 13.68
CA LEU A 335 30.01 51.82 13.23
C LEU A 335 29.02 52.35 14.29
N GLY A 336 29.35 52.40 15.58
CA GLY A 336 28.50 53.06 16.59
C GLY A 336 27.22 52.30 16.98
N TYR A 337 27.08 51.03 16.59
CA TYR A 337 25.93 50.19 16.92
C TYR A 337 26.20 49.28 18.13
N ARG A 338 25.32 49.30 19.14
CA ARG A 338 25.39 48.46 20.36
C ARG A 338 24.84 47.04 20.14
N CYS A 339 25.26 46.34 19.09
CA CYS A 339 24.78 44.96 18.85
C CYS A 339 25.91 43.94 19.03
N CYS A 340 25.68 42.96 19.91
CA CYS A 340 26.63 41.90 20.25
C CYS A 340 27.05 41.03 19.04
N LEU A 341 26.32 41.13 17.92
CA LEU A 341 26.61 40.46 16.66
C LEU A 341 27.74 41.11 15.84
N PHE A 342 28.18 42.34 16.17
CA PHE A 342 29.32 43.00 15.51
C PHE A 342 30.65 42.82 16.29
N ASN A 343 30.72 41.87 17.21
CA ASN A 343 31.95 41.54 17.91
C ASN A 343 33.03 41.11 16.89
N LYS A 344 34.15 41.86 16.81
CA LYS A 344 35.32 41.54 15.95
C LYS A 344 35.78 40.08 16.07
N GLY A 345 35.60 39.47 17.25
CA GLY A 345 35.87 38.05 17.48
C GLY A 345 35.05 37.12 16.59
N LEU A 346 33.81 37.47 16.23
CA LEU A 346 32.98 36.61 15.38
C LEU A 346 33.52 36.49 13.94
N PHE A 347 34.37 37.44 13.51
CA PHE A 347 34.86 37.56 12.14
C PHE A 347 36.37 37.31 11.96
N LEU A 348 37.21 37.71 12.93
CA LEU A 348 38.66 37.86 12.68
C LEU A 348 39.56 37.00 13.57
N LYS A 349 39.12 36.58 14.76
CA LYS A 349 40.00 35.87 15.69
C LYS A 349 39.91 34.34 15.50
N ILE A 350 40.99 33.77 15.01
CA ILE A 350 41.27 32.32 15.07
C ILE A 350 41.64 32.02 16.52
N ASP A 351 41.01 31.03 17.16
CA ASP A 351 41.26 30.59 18.56
C ASP A 351 40.75 31.49 19.72
N ILE A 352 39.51 31.97 19.65
CA ILE A 352 38.88 32.72 20.77
C ILE A 352 38.42 31.80 21.92
N VAL A 353 38.23 30.51 21.63
CA VAL A 353 37.68 29.57 22.60
C VAL A 353 38.78 29.18 23.60
N PRO A 354 38.62 29.45 24.90
CA PRO A 354 39.63 29.12 25.90
C PRO A 354 39.94 27.62 25.91
N ARG A 355 41.15 27.25 26.34
CA ARG A 355 41.59 25.84 26.47
C ARG A 355 40.55 24.93 27.15
N LYS A 356 39.81 25.45 28.14
CA LYS A 356 38.75 24.73 28.88
C LYS A 356 37.54 24.31 28.02
N TYR A 357 37.29 24.99 26.90
CA TYR A 357 36.16 24.74 25.99
C TYR A 357 36.61 24.30 24.59
N LYS A 358 37.91 24.08 24.37
CA LYS A 358 38.41 23.44 23.15
C LYS A 358 37.90 22.01 23.13
N SER A 359 36.86 21.74 22.35
CA SER A 359 36.36 20.40 22.14
C SER A 359 37.41 19.56 21.40
N LYS A 360 37.42 18.24 21.62
CA LYS A 360 38.25 17.31 20.83
C LYS A 360 37.98 17.41 19.31
N MET A 361 36.80 17.89 18.90
CA MET A 361 36.49 18.19 17.50
C MET A 361 37.39 19.29 16.92
N ALA A 362 37.67 20.37 17.67
CA ALA A 362 38.50 21.48 17.18
C ALA A 362 39.99 21.11 17.03
N SER A 363 40.44 20.04 17.70
CA SER A 363 41.75 19.43 17.45
C SER A 363 41.78 18.52 16.24
N PHE A 364 40.65 17.89 15.89
CA PHE A 364 40.57 16.91 14.79
C PHE A 364 40.30 17.58 13.44
N PHE A 365 39.43 18.59 13.39
CA PHE A 365 39.08 19.32 12.16
C PHE A 365 39.66 20.73 12.16
N VAL A 366 40.64 20.98 11.29
CA VAL A 366 41.31 22.29 11.12
C VAL A 366 40.30 23.40 10.81
N ILE A 367 39.24 23.08 10.06
CA ILE A 367 38.16 23.99 9.66
C ILE A 367 37.39 24.54 10.87
N CYS A 368 37.27 23.78 11.97
CA CYS A 368 36.59 24.23 13.20
C CYS A 368 37.35 25.37 13.93
N ARG A 369 38.60 25.67 13.55
CA ARG A 369 39.38 26.79 14.09
C ARG A 369 38.95 28.15 13.51
N LEU A 370 38.29 28.16 12.35
CA LEU A 370 37.83 29.38 11.68
C LEU A 370 36.89 30.22 12.57
N PRO A 371 36.83 31.54 12.37
CA PRO A 371 35.88 32.41 13.06
C PRO A 371 34.43 31.93 12.86
N PRO A 372 33.55 32.05 13.88
CA PRO A 372 32.21 31.48 13.84
C PRO A 372 31.39 31.85 12.60
N PHE A 373 31.36 33.13 12.21
CA PHE A 373 30.57 33.54 11.04
C PHE A 373 31.20 33.13 9.71
N VAL A 374 32.54 33.11 9.62
CA VAL A 374 33.23 32.58 8.44
C VAL A 374 32.89 31.09 8.28
N LEU A 375 32.91 30.33 9.38
CA LEU A 375 32.54 28.93 9.37
C LEU A 375 31.06 28.74 9.00
N MET A 376 30.14 29.50 9.58
CA MET A 376 28.71 29.47 9.21
C MET A 376 28.52 29.74 7.72
N PHE A 377 29.14 30.80 7.19
CA PHE A 377 29.03 31.18 5.78
C PHE A 377 29.57 30.09 4.85
N LEU A 378 30.76 29.55 5.13
CA LEU A 378 31.35 28.46 4.35
C LEU A 378 30.50 27.20 4.41
N MET A 379 29.97 26.84 5.59
CA MET A 379 29.09 25.68 5.74
C MET A 379 27.76 25.88 5.00
N SER A 380 27.21 27.08 4.99
CA SER A 380 26.01 27.40 4.20
C SER A 380 26.25 27.30 2.70
N ILE A 381 27.38 27.83 2.19
CA ILE A 381 27.78 27.65 0.78
C ILE A 381 27.96 26.17 0.48
N TYR A 382 28.68 25.45 1.34
CA TYR A 382 28.92 24.02 1.16
C TYR A 382 27.61 23.22 1.12
N LEU A 383 26.67 23.47 2.04
CA LEU A 383 25.35 22.83 2.05
C LEU A 383 24.54 23.17 0.79
N PHE A 384 24.59 24.42 0.32
CA PHE A 384 23.94 24.83 -0.92
C PHE A 384 24.55 24.10 -2.14
N SER A 385 25.88 24.09 -2.25
CA SER A 385 26.57 23.33 -3.30
C SER A 385 26.26 21.84 -3.22
N LEU A 386 26.26 21.25 -2.03
CA LEU A 386 25.92 19.85 -1.80
C LEU A 386 24.48 19.55 -2.28
N LEU A 387 23.52 20.44 -1.99
CA LEU A 387 22.15 20.31 -2.48
C LEU A 387 22.05 20.44 -4.01
N CYS A 388 22.78 21.38 -4.63
CA CYS A 388 22.83 21.49 -6.08
C CYS A 388 23.40 20.22 -6.73
N PHE A 389 24.54 19.72 -6.23
CA PHE A 389 25.13 18.49 -6.74
C PHE A 389 24.24 17.27 -6.51
N PHE A 390 23.56 17.20 -5.36
CA PHE A 390 22.59 16.15 -5.08
C PHE A 390 21.47 16.14 -6.13
N ASN A 391 20.87 17.29 -6.44
CA ASN A 391 19.82 17.37 -7.45
C ASN A 391 20.30 16.97 -8.85
N VAL A 392 21.54 17.31 -9.22
CA VAL A 392 22.10 16.93 -10.53
C VAL A 392 22.38 15.43 -10.61
N ILE A 393 23.02 14.86 -9.58
CA ILE A 393 23.43 13.45 -9.57
C ILE A 393 22.22 12.51 -9.44
N PHE A 394 21.26 12.85 -8.58
CA PHE A 394 20.08 12.04 -8.33
C PHE A 394 18.87 12.47 -9.17
N ASN A 395 19.06 13.29 -10.22
CA ASN A 395 17.96 13.78 -11.06
C ASN A 395 17.07 12.65 -11.57
N ASP A 396 17.66 11.57 -12.06
CA ASP A 396 16.89 10.44 -12.61
C ASP A 396 16.14 9.68 -11.52
N SER A 397 16.77 9.44 -10.36
CA SER A 397 16.11 8.84 -9.19
C SER A 397 14.97 9.73 -8.67
N ILE A 398 15.16 11.05 -8.66
CA ILE A 398 14.15 12.03 -8.26
C ILE A 398 12.97 11.99 -9.25
N ASN A 399 13.24 12.04 -10.54
CA ASN A 399 12.21 11.96 -11.58
C ASN A 399 11.41 10.65 -11.48
N LEU A 400 12.09 9.54 -11.18
CA LEU A 400 11.46 8.24 -10.95
C LEU A 400 10.53 8.22 -9.71
N ILE A 401 10.94 8.90 -8.63
CA ILE A 401 10.11 9.04 -7.43
C ILE A 401 8.84 9.84 -7.75
N TYR A 402 8.94 10.90 -8.53
CA TYR A 402 7.81 11.76 -8.91
C TYR A 402 6.95 11.22 -10.05
N SER A 403 7.41 10.24 -10.84
CA SER A 403 6.65 9.61 -11.91
C SER A 403 5.65 8.58 -11.37
N VAL A 404 4.73 9.05 -10.53
CA VAL A 404 3.75 8.19 -9.88
C VAL A 404 2.64 7.81 -10.84
N LEU A 405 2.33 6.52 -10.88
CA LEU A 405 1.20 5.99 -11.63
C LEU A 405 -0.14 6.47 -11.04
N PRO A 406 -1.14 6.78 -11.88
CA PRO A 406 -2.50 7.05 -11.40
C PRO A 406 -3.04 5.97 -10.46
N GLU A 407 -2.75 4.70 -10.74
CA GLU A 407 -3.19 3.53 -9.98
C GLU A 407 -2.68 3.56 -8.53
N GLU A 408 -1.47 4.09 -8.28
CA GLU A 408 -0.94 4.26 -6.92
C GLU A 408 -1.58 5.44 -6.16
N MET A 409 -2.17 6.39 -6.89
CA MET A 409 -2.78 7.61 -6.34
C MET A 409 -4.29 7.51 -6.20
N PHE A 410 -4.92 6.62 -6.96
CA PHE A 410 -6.34 6.34 -6.93
C PHE A 410 -6.60 4.85 -6.69
N PRO A 411 -5.97 4.21 -5.67
CA PRO A 411 -6.18 2.78 -5.41
C PRO A 411 -7.65 2.46 -5.12
N SER A 412 -8.44 3.48 -4.76
CA SER A 412 -9.84 3.42 -4.39
C SER A 412 -10.83 3.69 -5.53
N ASP A 413 -10.47 3.49 -6.80
CA ASP A 413 -11.50 3.18 -7.81
C ASP A 413 -11.93 1.70 -7.76
N HIS A 414 -11.37 0.93 -6.82
CA HIS A 414 -12.01 -0.23 -6.21
C HIS A 414 -12.77 0.22 -4.97
N LEU A 415 -14.04 0.56 -5.13
CA LEU A 415 -14.84 1.04 -4.01
C LEU A 415 -15.36 -0.12 -3.17
N MET A 416 -15.36 0.06 -1.84
CA MET A 416 -15.87 -0.95 -0.91
C MET A 416 -17.39 -0.84 -0.77
N VAL A 417 -18.09 -1.97 -0.90
CA VAL A 417 -19.53 -2.04 -0.58
C VAL A 417 -19.71 -2.27 0.92
N PHE A 418 -20.46 -1.38 1.57
CA PHE A 418 -20.85 -1.50 2.96
C PHE A 418 -22.37 -1.68 3.07
N THR A 419 -22.80 -2.61 3.93
CA THR A 419 -24.21 -2.76 4.27
C THR A 419 -24.41 -2.95 5.77
N LYS A 420 -25.52 -2.40 6.26
CA LYS A 420 -26.06 -2.68 7.59
C LYS A 420 -27.27 -3.57 7.44
N LEU A 421 -27.21 -4.76 8.02
CA LEU A 421 -28.27 -5.76 7.96
C LEU A 421 -28.95 -5.91 9.33
N SER A 422 -30.22 -6.31 9.34
CA SER A 422 -30.86 -6.91 10.51
C SER A 422 -31.40 -8.28 10.18
N LEU A 423 -31.38 -9.16 11.18
CA LEU A 423 -32.18 -10.37 11.22
C LEU A 423 -33.65 -10.06 11.43
#